data_AF-A0A6P0XP87-F1
#
_entry.id   AF-A0A6P0XP87-F1
#
_cell.length_a   1.000
_cell.length_b   1.000
_cell.length_c   1.000
_cell.angle_alpha   90.00
_cell.angle_beta   90.00
_cell.angle_gamma   90.00
#
_symmetry.space_group_name_H-M   'P 1'
#
loop_
_entity.id
_entity.type
_entity.pdbx_description
1 polymer ?
#
loop_
_entity_poly.entity_id
_entity_poly.type
_entity_poly.pdbx_seq_one_letter_code
_entity_poly.pdbx_strand_id
1 'polypeptide(L)' 'MGVVKQILRQVRRKFGEISPEVQTQIEKLSLEKLDILGEEIFDLATVVDLENWLANN' A
#
# COMPACT_ATOMS: atom_id res chain seq x y z
N MET A 1 -8.90 11.32 8.16
CA MET A 1 -9.54 9.98 8.23
C MET A 1 -10.06 9.55 6.86
N GLY A 2 -9.19 9.20 5.90
CA GLY A 2 -9.63 8.83 4.55
C GLY A 2 -8.53 8.32 3.62
N VAL A 3 -7.30 8.77 3.82
CA VAL A 3 -6.14 8.40 2.99
C VAL A 3 -5.82 6.91 3.01
N VAL A 4 -5.78 6.27 4.18
CA VAL A 4 -5.53 4.82 4.31
C VAL A 4 -6.52 4.01 3.47
N LYS A 5 -7.80 4.37 3.54
CA LYS A 5 -8.87 3.70 2.79
C LYS A 5 -8.71 3.90 1.28
N GLN A 6 -8.21 5.06 0.86
CA GLN A 6 -7.90 5.33 -0.54
C GLN A 6 -6.73 4.46 -1.01
N ILE A 7 -5.65 4.38 -0.24
CA ILE A 7 -4.47 3.55 -0.54
C ILE A 7 -4.86 2.08 -0.63
N LEU A 8 -5.57 1.54 0.37
CA LEU A 8 -6.05 0.16 0.34
C LEU A 8 -6.92 -0.14 -0.89
N ARG A 9 -7.74 0.82 -1.33
CA ARG A 9 -8.54 0.67 -2.55
C ARG A 9 -7.68 0.70 -3.81
N GLN A 10 -6.64 1.52 -3.87
CA GLN A 10 -5.69 1.55 -4.99
C GLN A 10 -4.90 0.25 -5.08
N VAL A 11 -4.36 -0.20 -3.95
CA VAL A 11 -3.69 -1.49 -3.79
C VAL A 11 -4.59 -2.63 -4.27
N ARG A 12 -5.83 -2.71 -3.79
CA ARG A 12 -6.76 -3.75 -4.22
C ARG A 12 -7.16 -3.67 -5.69
N ARG A 13 -7.17 -2.47 -6.28
CA ARG A 13 -7.45 -2.29 -7.72
C ARG A 13 -6.27 -2.69 -8.59
N LYS A 14 -5.03 -2.46 -8.14
CA LYS A 14 -3.82 -2.77 -8.91
C LYS A 14 -3.41 -4.23 -8.78
N PHE A 15 -3.43 -4.76 -7.56
CA PHE A 15 -2.93 -6.09 -7.24
C PHE A 15 -4.03 -7.14 -7.00
N GLY A 16 -5.30 -6.72 -6.88
CA GLY A 16 -6.42 -7.62 -6.60
C GLY A 16 -6.62 -7.87 -5.11
N GLU A 17 -6.85 -9.12 -4.73
CA GLU A 17 -6.93 -9.48 -3.31
C GLU A 17 -5.55 -9.40 -2.66
N ILE A 18 -5.48 -8.65 -1.57
CA ILE A 18 -4.27 -8.52 -0.76
C ILE A 18 -4.41 -9.30 0.53
N SER A 19 -3.29 -9.83 1.00
CA SER A 19 -3.22 -10.53 2.27
C SER A 19 -3.60 -9.61 3.44
N PRO A 20 -4.20 -10.13 4.52
CA PRO A 20 -4.53 -9.35 5.72
C PRO A 20 -3.31 -8.68 6.36
N GLU A 21 -2.14 -9.30 6.21
CA GLU A 21 -0.85 -8.76 6.66
C GLU A 21 -0.50 -7.44 5.97
N VAL A 22 -0.59 -7.40 4.63
CA VAL A 22 -0.35 -6.21 3.81
C VAL A 22 -1.30 -5.09 4.21
N GLN A 23 -2.59 -5.43 4.38
CA GLN A 23 -3.58 -4.46 4.84
C GLN A 23 -3.23 -3.89 6.23
N THR A 24 -2.84 -4.74 7.18
CA THR A 24 -2.46 -4.31 8.52
C THR A 24 -1.21 -3.43 8.51
N GLN A 25 -0.23 -3.73 7.65
CA GLN A 25 0.97 -2.90 7.50
C GLN A 25 0.61 -1.51 6.96
N ILE A 26 -0.21 -1.44 5.90
CA ILE A 26 -0.68 -0.17 5.32
C ILE A 26 -1.45 0.66 6.37
N GLU A 27 -2.29 0.03 7.19
CA GLU A 27 -3.03 0.72 8.25
C GLU A 27 -2.13 1.26 9.38
N LYS A 28 -0.94 0.70 9.55
CA LYS A 28 0.07 1.14 10.53
C LYS A 28 1.02 2.21 9.99
N LEU A 29 0.98 2.49 8.67
CA LEU A 29 1.84 3.51 8.07
C LEU A 29 1.47 4.92 8.54
N SER A 30 2.50 5.74 8.71
CA SER A 30 2.36 7.18 8.94
C SER A 30 1.75 7.88 7.71
N LEU A 31 1.16 9.06 7.91
CA LEU A 31 0.60 9.88 6.82
C LEU A 31 1.60 10.14 5.68
N GLU A 32 2.84 10.51 6.00
CA GLU A 32 3.89 10.72 4.98
C GLU A 32 4.15 9.46 4.14
N LYS A 33 4.22 8.29 4.78
CA LYS A 33 4.41 7.02 4.06
C LYS A 33 3.22 6.66 3.19
N LEU A 34 2.00 7.01 3.60
CA LEU A 34 0.80 6.78 2.80
C LEU A 34 0.79 7.68 1.56
N ASP A 35 1.25 8.92 1.67
CA ASP A 35 1.40 9.82 0.52
C ASP A 35 2.47 9.29 -0.45
N ILE A 36 3.64 8.88 0.06
CA ILE A 36 4.71 8.26 -0.76
C ILE A 36 4.21 6.97 -1.43
N LEU A 37 3.55 6.09 -0.67
CA LEU A 37 2.97 4.87 -1.23
C LEU A 37 1.94 5.20 -2.31
N GLY A 38 1.18 6.29 -2.17
CA GLY A 38 0.22 6.74 -3.18
C GLY A 38 0.85 7.13 -4.51
N GLU A 39 2.11 7.58 -4.52
CA GLU A 39 2.87 7.89 -5.74
C GLU A 39 3.61 6.65 -6.26
N GLU A 40 4.38 6.00 -5.40
CA GLU A 40 5.18 4.81 -5.73
C GLU A 40 4.31 3.62 -6.16
N ILE A 41 3.05 3.54 -5.69
CA ILE A 41 2.13 2.47 -6.12
C ILE A 41 1.91 2.46 -7.61
N PHE A 42 2.14 3.55 -8.34
CA PHE A 42 2.07 3.57 -9.80
C PHE A 42 3.27 2.87 -10.45
N ASP A 43 4.44 2.88 -9.79
CA ASP A 43 5.66 2.20 -10.23
C ASP A 43 5.73 0.72 -9.83
N LEU A 44 5.03 0.32 -8.76
CA LEU A 44 4.99 -1.08 -8.31
C LEU A 44 4.28 -2.01 -9.33
N ALA A 45 4.96 -2.98 -9.92
CA ALA A 45 4.36 -3.84 -10.94
C ALA A 45 3.57 -5.01 -10.34
N THR A 46 4.01 -5.54 -9.21
CA THR A 46 3.48 -6.75 -8.58
C THR A 46 3.20 -6.57 -7.08
N VAL A 47 2.43 -7.49 -6.50
CA VAL A 47 2.19 -7.49 -5.05
C VAL A 47 3.48 -7.72 -4.26
N VAL A 48 4.46 -8.41 -4.84
CA VAL A 48 5.78 -8.63 -4.24
C VAL A 48 6.54 -7.31 -4.12
N ASP A 49 6.42 -6.40 -5.11
CA ASP A 49 7.03 -5.07 -5.03
C ASP A 49 6.41 -4.26 -3.88
N LEU A 50 5.09 -4.37 -3.70
CA LEU A 50 4.39 -3.75 -2.57
C LEU A 50 4.84 -4.31 -1.22
N GLU A 51 4.95 -5.63 -1.10
CA GLU A 51 5.44 -6.27 0.12
C GLU A 51 6.88 -5.84 0.44
N ASN A 52 7.75 -5.77 -0.56
CA ASN A 52 9.11 -5.26 -0.42
C ASN A 52 9.13 -3.78 -0.02
N TRP A 53 8.25 -2.96 -0.60
CA TRP A 53 8.15 -1.54 -0.25
C TRP A 53 7.72 -1.37 1.21
N LEU A 54 6.71 -2.13 1.65
CA LEU A 54 6.23 -2.11 3.03
C LEU A 54 7.28 -2.62 4.03
N ALA A 55 8.06 -3.63 3.66
CA ALA A 55 9.14 -4.16 4.50
C ALA A 55 10.32 -3.18 4.65
N ASN A 56 10.56 -2.32 3.65
CA ASN A 56 11.60 -1.30 3.69
C ASN A 56 11.17 0.02 4.34
N ASN A 57 9.86 0.18 4.62
CA ASN A 57 9.30 1.41 5.18
C ASN A 57 8.61 1.17 6.51
#